data_AF-T0R9U4-F1
#
_entry.id   AF-T0R9U4-F1
#
_cell.length_a   1.000
_cell.length_b   1.000
_cell.length_c   1.000
_cell.angle_alpha   90.00
_cell.angle_beta   90.00
_cell.angle_gamma   90.00
#
_symmetry.space_group_name_H-M   'P 1'
#
loop_
_entity.id
_entity.type
_entity.pdbx_description
1 polymer ?
#
loop_
_entity_poly.entity_id
_entity_poly.type
_entity_poly.pdbx_seq_one_letter_code
_entity_poly.pdbx_strand_id
1 'polypeptide(L)'
;MILVTFSMGNLVASGAFATGKCQLGKNVQWVSIAGPMQGSRAGNLLEEKCRGTGWGAPLKGVLNLVGHCPPTPAYLNLKTQQSVDRSLRDQFAAAQDVRRRGVTKVMCGTKSSGLVSTDGAGLAVVGSMAFGDDGTLHDGVVAMGSCSVGVDNFSTDAEAGANYKASINHLDASFRHGDGWWGIDRKPVKWFECAFIMGANSTHAACNHHPDLWGDIHEHAPCCSRISFMHYESVNRAWNETSVQEEFCAAALQMSPACSQTVDNVMLVTFSMGNLVAASAFASDKCQLGEDVTWVSIAGPMQGSPAGNLLEDKCAASDSGSDGTLKSILNLFGKCPPTPAYLNLKTQASVDVSLQKQFAAAQDVRRRGVTKTMCGVKSSGLATTDGVGLAILGSMAFKDGSVHDGVVGFESCSVGVDGFATDANAGANYKASINHLDTSFRNGDGWWGADRKPVKWFECAL
;
A
#
# COMPACT_ATOMS: atom_id res chain seq x y z
N MET A 1 1.25 15.96 -13.80
CA MET A 1 2.17 16.66 -12.86
C MET A 1 1.47 16.72 -11.51
N ILE A 2 2.21 16.45 -10.43
CA ILE A 2 1.68 16.51 -9.06
C ILE A 2 2.32 17.70 -8.35
N LEU A 3 1.49 18.55 -7.75
CA LEU A 3 1.91 19.63 -6.86
C LEU A 3 1.61 19.21 -5.43
N VAL A 4 2.66 18.97 -4.63
CA VAL A 4 2.52 18.66 -3.21
C VAL A 4 2.90 19.90 -2.42
N THR A 5 1.99 20.38 -1.57
CA THR A 5 2.25 21.53 -0.70
C THR A 5 2.05 21.14 0.75
N PHE A 6 3.07 21.35 1.55
CA PHE A 6 3.06 21.08 2.98
C PHE A 6 3.12 22.39 3.78
N SER A 7 2.34 22.49 4.85
CA SER A 7 2.36 23.64 5.78
C SER A 7 2.23 24.98 5.05
N MET A 8 3.09 25.97 5.33
CA MET A 8 3.13 27.27 4.66
C MET A 8 3.19 27.19 3.13
N GLY A 9 3.73 26.11 2.56
CA GLY A 9 3.77 25.89 1.11
C GLY A 9 2.39 25.96 0.45
N ASN A 10 1.33 25.62 1.19
CA ASN A 10 -0.05 25.75 0.72
C ASN A 10 -0.42 27.22 0.44
N LEU A 11 -0.07 28.13 1.34
CA LEU A 11 -0.32 29.56 1.17
C LEU A 11 0.58 30.17 0.10
N VAL A 12 1.84 29.72 -0.01
CA VAL A 12 2.76 30.17 -1.06
C VAL A 12 2.23 29.81 -2.44
N ALA A 13 1.84 28.55 -2.66
CA ALA A 13 1.27 28.10 -3.94
C ALA A 13 -0.05 28.82 -4.23
N SER A 14 -0.96 28.86 -3.24
CA SER A 14 -2.26 29.51 -3.40
C SER A 14 -2.12 31.00 -3.70
N GLY A 15 -1.22 31.70 -3.02
CA GLY A 15 -0.94 33.12 -3.23
C GLY A 15 -0.33 33.40 -4.61
N ALA A 16 0.57 32.54 -5.09
CA ALA A 16 1.14 32.63 -6.43
C ALA A 16 0.05 32.51 -7.52
N PHE A 17 -0.90 31.59 -7.35
CA PHE A 17 -2.03 31.45 -8.26
C PHE A 17 -3.04 32.61 -8.12
N ALA A 18 -3.35 33.04 -6.90
CA ALA A 18 -4.30 34.13 -6.63
C ALA A 18 -3.84 35.47 -7.22
N THR A 19 -2.52 35.70 -7.23
CA THR A 19 -1.91 36.93 -7.75
C THR A 19 -1.47 36.81 -9.21
N GLY A 20 -1.80 35.70 -9.89
CA GLY A 20 -1.49 35.47 -11.30
C GLY A 20 0.00 35.32 -11.62
N LYS A 21 0.85 35.05 -10.62
CA LYS A 21 2.28 34.77 -10.82
C LYS A 21 2.51 33.44 -11.55
N CYS A 22 1.63 32.47 -11.31
CA CYS A 22 1.55 31.20 -12.02
C CYS A 22 0.08 30.82 -12.25
N GLN A 23 -0.19 29.90 -13.16
CA GLN A 23 -1.53 29.32 -13.37
C GLN A 23 -1.49 27.81 -13.11
N LEU A 24 -2.52 27.29 -12.42
CA LEU A 24 -2.66 25.85 -12.21
C LEU A 24 -3.19 25.21 -13.49
N GLY A 25 -2.39 24.33 -14.11
CA GLY A 25 -2.80 23.62 -15.31
C GLY A 25 -3.94 22.63 -15.03
N LYS A 26 -4.82 22.40 -16.03
CA LYS A 26 -5.99 21.52 -15.90
C LYS A 26 -5.68 20.07 -15.49
N ASN A 27 -4.46 19.61 -15.76
CA ASN A 27 -4.00 18.25 -15.49
C ASN A 27 -3.05 18.17 -14.28
N VAL A 28 -3.01 19.21 -13.43
CA VAL A 28 -2.22 19.19 -12.19
C VAL A 28 -3.08 18.62 -11.07
N GLN A 29 -2.61 17.55 -10.44
CA GLN A 29 -3.17 17.08 -9.17
C GLN A 29 -2.48 17.83 -8.03
N TRP A 30 -3.24 18.64 -7.30
CA TRP A 30 -2.73 19.36 -6.15
C TRP A 30 -3.10 18.65 -4.85
N VAL A 31 -2.08 18.20 -4.13
CA VAL A 31 -2.20 17.58 -2.80
C VAL A 31 -1.77 18.60 -1.74
N SER A 32 -2.71 18.95 -0.86
CA SER A 32 -2.53 19.92 0.21
C SER A 32 -2.41 19.21 1.55
N ILE A 33 -1.29 19.38 2.23
CA ILE A 33 -1.00 18.70 3.49
C ILE A 33 -0.78 19.74 4.59
N ALA A 34 -1.53 19.60 5.69
CA ALA A 34 -1.40 20.42 6.90
C ALA A 34 -1.41 21.94 6.60
N GLY A 35 -2.26 22.39 5.67
CA GLY A 35 -2.27 23.78 5.21
C GLY A 35 -2.88 24.75 6.23
N PRO A 36 -2.15 25.79 6.69
CA PRO A 36 -2.69 26.78 7.63
C PRO A 36 -3.54 27.83 6.88
N MET A 37 -4.61 27.41 6.22
CA MET A 37 -5.38 28.29 5.32
C MET A 37 -6.15 29.40 6.05
N GLN A 38 -6.34 29.30 7.37
CA GLN A 38 -6.82 30.38 8.25
C GLN A 38 -5.75 30.87 9.23
N GLY A 39 -4.49 30.51 8.99
CA GLY A 39 -3.36 30.75 9.89
C GLY A 39 -3.22 29.70 10.98
N SER A 40 -2.31 29.94 11.91
CA SER A 40 -1.86 29.02 12.94
C SER A 40 -1.80 29.74 14.28
N ARG A 41 -2.40 29.15 15.33
CA ARG A 41 -2.26 29.65 16.70
C ARG A 41 -0.84 29.50 17.23
N ALA A 42 -0.05 28.55 16.71
CA ALA A 42 1.37 28.45 17.05
C ALA A 42 2.15 29.70 16.57
N GLY A 43 1.75 30.31 15.44
CA GLY A 43 2.30 31.60 15.01
C GLY A 43 1.98 32.75 15.98
N ASN A 44 0.76 32.77 16.53
CA ASN A 44 0.36 33.73 17.57
C ASN A 44 1.19 33.52 18.86
N LEU A 45 1.30 32.26 19.31
CA LEU A 45 2.08 31.88 20.49
C LEU A 45 3.55 32.29 20.34
N LEU A 46 4.15 32.12 19.15
CA LEU A 46 5.54 32.50 18.89
C LEU A 46 5.74 34.03 19.04
N GLU A 47 4.84 34.84 18.49
CA GLU A 47 4.89 36.31 18.67
C GLU A 47 4.75 36.69 20.15
N GLU A 48 3.81 36.09 20.87
CA GLU A 48 3.61 36.31 22.31
C GLU A 48 4.88 35.98 23.11
N LYS A 49 5.45 34.78 22.92
CA LYS A 49 6.64 34.34 23.67
C LYS A 49 7.89 35.13 23.33
N CYS A 50 8.05 35.58 22.08
CA CYS A 50 9.17 36.43 21.71
C CYS A 50 9.02 37.89 22.18
N ARG A 51 7.81 38.37 22.47
CA ARG A 51 7.57 39.68 23.10
C ARG A 51 7.58 39.65 24.63
N GLY A 52 7.33 38.49 25.22
CA GLY A 52 7.27 38.26 26.68
C GLY A 52 8.59 37.78 27.28
N THR A 53 8.51 36.77 28.16
CA THR A 53 9.65 36.24 28.94
C THR A 53 10.56 35.27 28.17
N GLY A 54 10.34 35.07 26.87
CA GLY A 54 11.02 34.05 26.07
C GLY A 54 10.50 32.63 26.32
N TRP A 55 11.16 31.64 25.75
CA TRP A 55 10.85 30.22 25.98
C TRP A 55 11.54 29.72 27.25
N GLY A 56 10.82 29.00 28.12
CA GLY A 56 11.40 28.33 29.29
C GLY A 56 12.49 27.32 28.90
N ALA A 57 13.44 27.05 29.82
CA ALA A 57 14.58 26.15 29.60
C ALA A 57 14.23 24.75 29.02
N PRO A 58 13.12 24.08 29.40
CA PRO A 58 12.75 22.77 28.85
C PRO A 58 12.35 22.80 27.37
N LEU A 59 11.94 23.97 26.84
CA LEU A 59 11.45 24.11 25.47
C LEU A 59 12.53 24.51 24.46
N LYS A 60 13.67 25.06 24.91
CA LYS A 60 14.78 25.42 24.00
C LYS A 60 15.32 24.21 23.22
N GLY A 61 15.32 23.01 23.80
CA GLY A 61 15.77 21.78 23.14
C GLY A 61 14.78 21.24 22.10
N VAL A 62 13.48 21.42 22.35
CA VAL A 62 12.39 21.03 21.41
C VAL A 62 12.31 21.99 20.21
N LEU A 63 12.67 23.27 20.40
CA LEU A 63 12.48 24.36 19.45
C LEU A 63 13.62 24.57 18.44
N ASN A 64 14.58 23.65 18.34
CA ASN A 64 15.57 23.71 17.23
C ASN A 64 14.90 23.64 15.83
N LEU A 65 13.60 23.38 15.75
CA LEU A 65 12.77 23.40 14.53
C LEU A 65 12.03 24.73 14.25
N VAL A 66 11.95 25.67 15.21
CA VAL A 66 11.24 26.95 15.05
C VAL A 66 12.17 28.09 15.46
N GLY A 67 12.58 28.88 14.47
CA GLY A 67 13.67 29.84 14.55
C GLY A 67 13.64 30.83 15.73
N HIS A 68 14.85 31.26 16.08
CA HIS A 68 15.20 32.22 17.12
C HIS A 68 14.28 33.45 17.16
N CYS A 69 13.96 33.93 18.37
CA CYS A 69 13.42 35.28 18.53
C CYS A 69 14.48 36.30 18.07
N PRO A 70 14.08 37.37 17.35
CA PRO A 70 12.71 37.74 17.00
C PRO A 70 12.12 36.87 15.87
N PRO A 71 10.79 36.62 15.87
CA PRO A 71 10.15 35.81 14.85
C PRO A 71 10.28 36.46 13.47
N THR A 72 10.63 35.66 12.47
CA THR A 72 10.72 36.14 11.09
C THR A 72 9.34 36.56 10.54
N PRO A 73 9.29 37.43 9.52
CA PRO A 73 8.04 37.78 8.84
C PRO A 73 7.24 36.57 8.35
N ALA A 74 7.91 35.46 8.00
CA ALA A 74 7.24 34.23 7.58
C ALA A 74 6.32 33.67 8.67
N TYR A 75 6.77 33.65 9.93
CA TYR A 75 5.94 33.19 11.05
C TYR A 75 4.88 34.21 11.46
N LEU A 76 5.20 35.51 11.41
CA LEU A 76 4.24 36.57 11.72
C LEU A 76 3.07 36.60 10.71
N ASN A 77 3.32 36.25 9.46
CA ASN A 77 2.29 36.15 8.43
C ASN A 77 1.47 34.85 8.50
N LEU A 78 1.89 33.89 9.33
CA LEU A 78 1.16 32.64 9.58
C LEU A 78 0.21 32.73 10.76
N LYS A 79 0.12 33.87 11.47
CA LYS A 79 -0.83 34.05 12.56
C LYS A 79 -2.27 33.86 12.08
N THR A 80 -3.17 33.53 13.00
CA THR A 80 -4.59 33.36 12.71
C THR A 80 -5.17 34.60 12.01
N GLN A 81 -6.05 34.39 11.04
CA GLN A 81 -6.68 35.48 10.27
C GLN A 81 -7.28 36.59 11.14
N GLN A 82 -7.84 36.24 12.30
CA GLN A 82 -8.45 37.20 13.21
C GLN A 82 -7.45 38.16 13.86
N SER A 83 -6.15 37.80 13.84
CA SER A 83 -5.08 38.50 14.54
C SER A 83 -4.12 39.27 13.62
N VAL A 84 -4.43 39.34 12.32
CA VAL A 84 -3.64 40.04 11.30
C VAL A 84 -4.46 41.19 10.69
N ASP A 85 -3.78 42.10 10.00
CA ASP A 85 -4.44 43.25 9.37
C ASP A 85 -5.41 42.84 8.24
N ARG A 86 -6.16 43.82 7.72
CA ARG A 86 -7.12 43.58 6.64
C ARG A 86 -6.44 43.08 5.36
N SER A 87 -5.26 43.59 5.01
CA SER A 87 -4.58 43.21 3.77
C SER A 87 -4.18 41.73 3.79
N LEU A 88 -3.63 41.25 4.90
CA LEU A 88 -3.24 39.85 5.03
C LEU A 88 -4.47 38.93 5.12
N ARG A 89 -5.55 39.37 5.76
CA ARG A 89 -6.85 38.64 5.73
C ARG A 89 -7.38 38.45 4.31
N ASP A 90 -7.30 39.48 3.48
CA ASP A 90 -7.75 39.40 2.08
C ASP A 90 -6.88 38.42 1.27
N GLN A 91 -5.57 38.40 1.51
CA GLN A 91 -4.66 37.42 0.89
C GLN A 91 -4.98 35.98 1.29
N PHE A 92 -5.27 35.77 2.57
CA PHE A 92 -5.72 34.48 3.08
C PHE A 92 -7.03 34.02 2.41
N ALA A 93 -8.03 34.91 2.28
CA ALA A 93 -9.30 34.60 1.63
C ALA A 93 -9.10 34.25 0.15
N ALA A 94 -8.25 34.98 -0.57
CA ALA A 94 -7.89 34.69 -1.96
C ALA A 94 -7.17 33.33 -2.08
N ALA A 95 -6.28 33.01 -1.15
CA ALA A 95 -5.60 31.72 -1.10
C ALA A 95 -6.58 30.56 -0.85
N GLN A 96 -7.56 30.73 0.02
CA GLN A 96 -8.61 29.75 0.26
C GLN A 96 -9.46 29.47 -0.97
N ASP A 97 -9.89 30.52 -1.69
CA ASP A 97 -10.68 30.38 -2.91
C ASP A 97 -9.91 29.59 -3.99
N VAL A 98 -8.64 29.92 -4.19
CA VAL A 98 -7.77 29.18 -5.11
C VAL A 98 -7.63 27.73 -4.68
N ARG A 99 -7.31 27.47 -3.41
CA ARG A 99 -7.14 26.10 -2.92
C ARG A 99 -8.43 25.31 -3.10
N ARG A 100 -9.57 25.87 -2.71
CA ARG A 100 -10.89 25.23 -2.86
C ARG A 100 -11.16 24.80 -4.30
N ARG A 101 -10.78 25.62 -5.29
CA ARG A 101 -11.02 25.33 -6.71
C ARG A 101 -9.98 24.38 -7.33
N GLY A 102 -8.76 24.38 -6.82
CA GLY A 102 -7.64 23.67 -7.45
C GLY A 102 -7.16 22.43 -6.70
N VAL A 103 -7.47 22.29 -5.41
CA VAL A 103 -6.99 21.17 -4.60
C VAL A 103 -7.77 19.92 -4.94
N THR A 104 -7.03 18.84 -5.17
CA THR A 104 -7.62 17.53 -5.45
C THR A 104 -7.76 16.71 -4.18
N LYS A 105 -6.82 16.84 -3.24
CA LYS A 105 -6.70 16.00 -2.05
C LYS A 105 -6.14 16.78 -0.87
N VAL A 106 -6.67 16.53 0.33
CA VAL A 106 -6.26 17.23 1.55
C VAL A 106 -5.99 16.28 2.70
N MET A 107 -4.84 16.39 3.36
CA MET A 107 -4.57 15.74 4.65
C MET A 107 -4.50 16.78 5.76
N CYS A 108 -5.24 16.52 6.84
CA CYS A 108 -5.23 17.32 8.05
C CYS A 108 -4.96 16.46 9.28
N GLY A 109 -3.96 16.86 10.07
CA GLY A 109 -3.66 16.25 11.35
C GLY A 109 -4.59 16.74 12.47
N THR A 110 -4.93 15.87 13.42
CA THR A 110 -5.86 16.19 14.52
C THR A 110 -5.31 15.90 15.90
N LYS A 111 -4.07 15.41 16.03
CA LYS A 111 -3.50 15.02 17.32
C LYS A 111 -2.05 15.48 17.45
N SER A 112 -1.79 16.47 18.30
CA SER A 112 -0.46 17.06 18.49
C SER A 112 0.61 16.09 19.01
N SER A 113 0.23 15.06 19.77
CA SER A 113 1.17 14.00 20.16
C SER A 113 1.50 13.06 19.00
N GLY A 114 0.61 12.97 18.01
CA GLY A 114 0.84 12.28 16.74
C GLY A 114 1.22 10.81 16.88
N LEU A 115 2.11 10.35 15.99
CA LEU A 115 2.77 9.04 15.99
C LEU A 115 3.77 8.92 17.15
N VAL A 116 4.23 7.70 17.43
CA VAL A 116 5.35 7.50 18.38
C VAL A 116 6.63 7.95 17.69
N SER A 117 6.97 9.23 17.81
CA SER A 117 8.13 9.86 17.19
C SER A 117 8.85 10.80 18.17
N THR A 118 10.10 11.16 17.84
CA THR A 118 10.91 12.10 18.62
C THR A 118 10.28 13.50 18.72
N ASP A 119 9.42 13.83 17.77
CA ASP A 119 8.79 15.16 17.66
C ASP A 119 7.45 15.25 18.40
N GLY A 120 6.81 14.11 18.69
CA GLY A 120 5.47 14.06 19.28
C GLY A 120 5.37 14.71 20.66
N ALA A 121 6.39 14.52 21.52
CA ALA A 121 6.43 15.16 22.84
C ALA A 121 6.49 16.70 22.73
N GLY A 122 7.28 17.19 21.78
CA GLY A 122 7.46 18.62 21.56
C GLY A 122 6.19 19.29 21.01
N LEU A 123 5.60 18.68 19.98
CA LEU A 123 4.37 19.19 19.37
C LEU A 123 3.16 19.06 20.30
N ALA A 124 3.13 18.07 21.19
CA ALA A 124 2.12 17.99 22.25
C ALA A 124 2.15 19.22 23.17
N VAL A 125 3.35 19.64 23.60
CA VAL A 125 3.52 20.84 24.45
C VAL A 125 3.15 22.11 23.68
N VAL A 126 3.65 22.27 22.45
CA VAL A 126 3.32 23.44 21.61
C VAL A 126 1.81 23.52 21.37
N GLY A 127 1.17 22.39 21.05
CA GLY A 127 -0.26 22.28 20.87
C GLY A 127 -1.03 22.69 22.13
N SER A 128 -0.66 22.14 23.30
CA SER A 128 -1.27 22.50 24.58
C SER A 128 -1.12 23.99 24.89
N MET A 129 0.02 24.60 24.61
CA MET A 129 0.23 26.03 24.83
C MET A 129 -0.55 26.93 23.85
N ALA A 130 -0.67 26.52 22.59
CA ALA A 130 -1.31 27.32 21.54
C ALA A 130 -2.85 27.17 21.52
N PHE A 131 -3.36 26.02 21.95
CA PHE A 131 -4.79 25.69 21.85
C PHE A 131 -5.46 25.50 23.22
N GLY A 132 -4.69 25.21 24.29
CA GLY A 132 -5.24 24.90 25.60
C GLY A 132 -6.12 23.65 25.58
N ASP A 133 -7.07 23.59 26.51
CA ASP A 133 -8.07 22.51 26.59
C ASP A 133 -9.42 22.92 25.96
N ASP A 134 -9.39 23.75 24.91
CA ASP A 134 -10.59 24.33 24.29
C ASP A 134 -11.36 23.34 23.37
N GLY A 135 -10.89 22.09 23.28
CA GLY A 135 -11.48 21.03 22.46
C GLY A 135 -11.17 21.12 20.96
N THR A 136 -10.36 22.08 20.52
CA THR A 136 -9.96 22.22 19.12
C THR A 136 -9.10 21.02 18.69
N LEU A 137 -9.51 20.30 17.66
CA LEU A 137 -8.63 19.31 17.02
C LEU A 137 -7.49 20.01 16.27
N HIS A 138 -6.25 19.58 16.48
CA HIS A 138 -5.07 20.20 15.89
C HIS A 138 -3.88 19.24 15.80
N ASP A 139 -2.99 19.49 14.86
CA ASP A 139 -1.75 18.72 14.68
C ASP A 139 -0.57 19.25 15.54
N GLY A 140 -0.83 20.23 16.40
CA GLY A 140 0.17 20.93 17.23
C GLY A 140 0.60 22.28 16.66
N VAL A 141 0.36 22.53 15.37
CA VAL A 141 0.65 23.81 14.70
C VAL A 141 -0.61 24.38 14.05
N VAL A 142 -1.36 23.56 13.33
CA VAL A 142 -2.51 23.94 12.52
C VAL A 142 -3.78 23.31 13.10
N ALA A 143 -4.81 24.13 13.26
CA ALA A 143 -6.14 23.67 13.65
C ALA A 143 -6.79 22.89 12.50
N MET A 144 -7.55 21.84 12.82
CA MET A 144 -8.32 21.09 11.83
C MET A 144 -9.20 22.03 10.98
N GLY A 145 -9.91 22.98 11.60
CA GLY A 145 -10.76 23.93 10.88
C GLY A 145 -10.00 24.84 9.91
N SER A 146 -8.76 25.23 10.26
CA SER A 146 -7.88 25.97 9.34
C SER A 146 -7.41 25.08 8.19
N CYS A 147 -7.11 23.81 8.45
CA CYS A 147 -6.65 22.87 7.44
C CYS A 147 -7.75 22.41 6.48
N SER A 148 -8.98 22.23 6.98
CA SER A 148 -10.11 21.75 6.20
C SER A 148 -10.92 22.86 5.55
N VAL A 149 -10.62 24.14 5.77
CA VAL A 149 -11.44 25.24 5.25
C VAL A 149 -11.65 25.12 3.72
N GLY A 150 -12.92 25.21 3.32
CA GLY A 150 -13.36 25.10 1.93
C GLY A 150 -13.32 23.69 1.35
N VAL A 151 -13.05 22.65 2.16
CA VAL A 151 -12.96 21.25 1.73
C VAL A 151 -13.72 20.38 2.74
N ASP A 152 -14.56 19.48 2.23
CA ASP A 152 -15.43 18.62 3.04
C ASP A 152 -15.10 17.13 2.84
N ASN A 153 -15.92 16.23 3.40
CA ASN A 153 -15.83 14.77 3.21
C ASN A 153 -14.49 14.16 3.67
N PHE A 154 -14.05 14.55 4.85
CA PHE A 154 -12.87 13.96 5.48
C PHE A 154 -13.17 12.58 6.04
N SER A 155 -12.35 11.59 5.68
CA SER A 155 -12.36 10.26 6.28
C SER A 155 -11.23 10.10 7.29
N THR A 156 -11.45 9.29 8.33
CA THR A 156 -10.38 8.80 9.22
C THR A 156 -9.73 7.54 8.69
N ASP A 157 -10.23 6.97 7.60
CA ASP A 157 -9.63 5.84 6.90
C ASP A 157 -8.74 6.37 5.78
N ALA A 158 -7.44 6.03 5.82
CA ALA A 158 -6.44 6.42 4.84
C ALA A 158 -6.75 5.93 3.43
N GLU A 159 -7.57 4.90 3.29
CA GLU A 159 -7.92 4.29 2.01
C GLU A 159 -9.26 4.79 1.46
N ALA A 160 -10.11 5.37 2.31
CA ALA A 160 -11.50 5.65 1.98
C ALA A 160 -11.76 6.96 1.21
N GLY A 161 -10.75 7.80 0.94
CA GLY A 161 -11.03 9.00 0.15
C GLY A 161 -9.91 10.00 -0.10
N ALA A 162 -10.30 11.05 -0.82
CA ALA A 162 -9.44 12.16 -1.23
C ALA A 162 -9.01 13.07 -0.08
N ASN A 163 -9.81 13.16 0.99
CA ASN A 163 -9.55 14.04 2.13
C ASN A 163 -9.42 13.22 3.42
N TYR A 164 -8.28 13.34 4.09
CA TYR A 164 -7.89 12.49 5.21
C TYR A 164 -7.71 13.27 6.49
N LYS A 165 -8.45 12.85 7.51
CA LYS A 165 -8.43 13.34 8.88
C LYS A 165 -7.58 12.38 9.69
N ALA A 166 -6.31 12.71 9.81
CA ALA A 166 -5.29 11.86 10.38
C ALA A 166 -5.04 12.20 11.86
N SER A 167 -5.02 11.21 12.73
CA SER A 167 -4.61 11.31 14.14
C SER A 167 -3.09 11.33 14.28
N ILE A 168 -2.48 12.32 13.62
CA ILE A 168 -1.04 12.57 13.52
C ILE A 168 -0.72 14.02 13.88
N ASN A 169 0.55 14.30 14.20
CA ASN A 169 1.03 15.65 14.46
C ASN A 169 1.50 16.33 13.15
N HIS A 170 1.88 17.62 13.25
CA HIS A 170 2.23 18.42 12.08
C HIS A 170 3.42 17.85 11.30
N LEU A 171 4.41 17.27 11.99
CA LEU A 171 5.62 16.75 11.37
C LEU A 171 5.45 15.33 10.85
N ASP A 172 4.60 14.51 11.48
CA ASP A 172 4.22 13.21 10.93
C ASP A 172 3.57 13.34 9.55
N ALA A 173 2.81 14.41 9.31
CA ALA A 173 2.21 14.69 8.00
C ALA A 173 3.25 14.98 6.90
N SER A 174 4.52 15.20 7.25
CA SER A 174 5.63 15.32 6.28
C SER A 174 6.26 13.98 5.89
N PHE A 175 5.65 12.86 6.30
CA PHE A 175 6.05 11.48 6.00
C PHE A 175 7.37 11.01 6.64
N ARG A 176 8.04 11.88 7.39
CA ARG A 176 9.37 11.59 7.98
C ARG A 176 9.38 10.43 8.97
N HIS A 177 8.23 10.10 9.54
CA HIS A 177 8.08 9.03 10.53
C HIS A 177 7.32 7.80 9.99
N GLY A 178 6.99 7.79 8.70
CA GLY A 178 6.19 6.71 8.12
C GLY A 178 4.76 6.65 8.68
N ASP A 179 4.23 5.43 8.71
CA ASP A 179 2.90 5.12 9.21
C ASP A 179 2.92 4.59 10.66
N GLY A 180 1.91 4.96 11.44
CA GLY A 180 1.69 4.44 12.78
C GLY A 180 1.36 2.95 12.77
N TRP A 181 1.87 2.20 13.76
CA TRP A 181 1.67 0.74 13.84
C TRP A 181 0.23 0.32 14.21
N TRP A 182 -0.61 1.25 14.64
CA TRP A 182 -2.03 1.01 14.95
C TRP A 182 -2.87 2.24 14.59
N GLY A 183 -4.14 2.00 14.28
CA GLY A 183 -5.10 3.03 13.87
C GLY A 183 -5.01 3.33 12.37
N ILE A 184 -6.12 3.14 11.66
CA ILE A 184 -6.24 3.48 10.22
C ILE A 184 -6.18 4.99 9.97
N ASP A 185 -6.42 5.78 11.03
CA ASP A 185 -6.29 7.24 11.08
C ASP A 185 -4.84 7.69 11.34
N ARG A 186 -3.88 6.78 11.40
CA ARG A 186 -2.47 7.09 11.70
C ARG A 186 -1.55 6.67 10.55
N LYS A 187 -2.04 6.75 9.32
CA LYS A 187 -1.38 6.22 8.12
C LYS A 187 -1.16 7.30 7.04
N PRO A 188 -0.36 8.35 7.33
CA PRO A 188 -0.13 9.45 6.39
C PRO A 188 0.50 8.99 5.07
N VAL A 189 1.45 8.05 5.10
CA VAL A 189 2.10 7.52 3.90
C VAL A 189 1.10 6.70 3.10
N LYS A 190 0.37 5.78 3.73
CA LYS A 190 -0.68 5.01 3.05
C LYS A 190 -1.72 5.89 2.38
N TRP A 191 -2.19 6.94 3.06
CA TRP A 191 -3.13 7.87 2.44
C TRP A 191 -2.51 8.57 1.24
N PHE A 192 -1.26 9.02 1.34
CA PHE A 192 -0.59 9.71 0.25
C PHE A 192 -0.42 8.77 -0.95
N GLU A 193 -0.10 7.51 -0.72
CA GLU A 193 -0.11 6.47 -1.76
C GLU A 193 -1.50 6.31 -2.39
N CYS A 194 -2.54 6.03 -1.60
CA CYS A 194 -3.91 5.87 -2.05
C CYS A 194 -4.46 7.12 -2.78
N ALA A 195 -4.01 8.30 -2.36
CA ALA A 195 -4.33 9.56 -2.97
C ALA A 195 -3.88 9.61 -4.44
N PHE A 196 -2.76 9.01 -4.84
CA PHE A 196 -2.35 9.00 -6.25
C PHE A 196 -3.06 7.97 -7.11
N ILE A 197 -3.70 7.00 -6.48
CA ILE A 197 -4.26 5.86 -7.20
C ILE A 197 -5.73 6.07 -7.55
N MET A 198 -6.50 6.78 -6.72
CA MET A 198 -7.92 7.10 -6.98
C MET A 198 -8.13 8.17 -8.08
N GLY A 199 -7.17 8.33 -8.98
CA GLY A 199 -7.10 9.37 -9.99
C GLY A 199 -7.56 8.96 -11.38
N ALA A 200 -8.38 7.91 -11.55
CA ALA A 200 -9.19 7.63 -12.75
C ALA A 200 -10.01 6.35 -12.55
N ASN A 201 -11.26 6.48 -12.09
CA ASN A 201 -12.35 5.51 -12.34
C ASN A 201 -12.06 4.00 -12.16
N SER A 202 -11.30 3.59 -11.15
CA SER A 202 -11.10 2.18 -10.79
C SER A 202 -11.47 1.92 -9.32
N THR A 203 -12.27 0.88 -9.09
CA THR A 203 -12.79 0.48 -7.77
C THR A 203 -11.76 -0.25 -6.90
N HIS A 204 -10.55 -0.49 -7.39
CA HIS A 204 -9.45 -1.00 -6.58
C HIS A 204 -8.14 -0.32 -7.00
N ALA A 205 -7.37 0.08 -6.00
CA ALA A 205 -6.19 0.91 -6.14
C ALA A 205 -4.95 0.05 -6.47
N ALA A 206 -4.26 0.34 -7.58
CA ALA A 206 -2.91 -0.14 -7.84
C ALA A 206 -1.84 0.69 -7.07
N CYS A 207 -1.21 0.14 -6.02
CA CYS A 207 -0.22 0.82 -5.14
C CYS A 207 1.19 0.83 -5.75
N ASN A 208 2.12 1.67 -5.27
CA ASN A 208 3.52 1.66 -5.75
C ASN A 208 4.49 0.99 -4.74
N HIS A 209 3.97 0.57 -3.58
CA HIS A 209 4.72 -0.08 -2.51
C HIS A 209 3.75 -1.02 -1.74
N HIS A 210 4.17 -2.23 -1.40
CA HIS A 210 3.36 -3.18 -0.63
C HIS A 210 4.23 -4.15 0.18
N PRO A 211 4.91 -3.67 1.24
CA PRO A 211 5.99 -4.40 1.91
C PRO A 211 5.48 -5.66 2.62
N ASP A 212 4.26 -5.63 3.16
CA ASP A 212 3.65 -6.78 3.86
C ASP A 212 3.51 -8.02 2.96
N LEU A 213 3.27 -7.83 1.66
CA LEU A 213 3.10 -8.92 0.69
C LEU A 213 4.31 -9.08 -0.22
N TRP A 214 4.95 -8.00 -0.66
CA TRP A 214 5.97 -7.99 -1.70
C TRP A 214 7.36 -7.52 -1.24
N GLY A 215 7.51 -7.15 0.04
CA GLY A 215 8.73 -6.51 0.53
C GLY A 215 9.09 -5.27 -0.28
N ASP A 216 10.40 -5.06 -0.46
CA ASP A 216 10.94 -3.91 -1.19
C ASP A 216 11.18 -4.19 -2.67
N ILE A 217 10.50 -5.17 -3.28
CA ILE A 217 10.75 -5.61 -4.67
C ILE A 217 10.72 -4.47 -5.72
N HIS A 218 9.97 -3.41 -5.45
CA HIS A 218 9.93 -2.21 -6.28
C HIS A 218 11.30 -1.49 -6.42
N GLU A 219 12.21 -1.64 -5.46
CA GLU A 219 13.58 -1.12 -5.52
C GLU A 219 14.50 -2.01 -6.36
N HIS A 220 14.10 -3.26 -6.58
CA HIS A 220 14.85 -4.29 -7.29
C HIS A 220 14.36 -4.49 -8.74
N ALA A 221 13.61 -3.52 -9.27
CA ALA A 221 13.10 -3.52 -10.65
C ALA A 221 13.59 -2.31 -11.48
N PRO A 222 14.91 -2.11 -11.66
CA PRO A 222 15.46 -0.90 -12.28
C PRO A 222 15.10 -0.72 -13.77
N CYS A 223 14.66 -1.79 -14.45
CA CYS A 223 14.21 -1.73 -15.84
C CYS A 223 12.79 -1.14 -15.99
N CYS A 224 12.01 -1.02 -14.91
CA CYS A 224 10.66 -0.48 -14.95
C CYS A 224 10.65 1.04 -14.80
N SER A 225 10.04 1.74 -15.76
CA SER A 225 9.79 3.19 -15.67
C SER A 225 8.66 3.54 -14.69
N ARG A 226 7.78 2.59 -14.40
CA ARG A 226 6.69 2.68 -13.43
C ARG A 226 6.40 1.29 -12.89
N ILE A 227 6.10 1.21 -11.59
CA ILE A 227 5.70 -0.03 -10.92
C ILE A 227 4.33 0.22 -10.30
N SER A 228 3.46 -0.78 -10.38
CA SER A 228 2.16 -0.73 -9.74
C SER A 228 1.73 -2.12 -9.26
N PHE A 229 1.18 -2.18 -8.06
CA PHE A 229 0.73 -3.37 -7.34
C PHE A 229 -0.78 -3.38 -7.36
N MET A 230 -1.38 -4.23 -8.18
CA MET A 230 -2.82 -4.40 -8.19
C MET A 230 -3.30 -5.05 -6.89
N HIS A 231 -4.28 -4.42 -6.26
CA HIS A 231 -5.05 -5.03 -5.18
C HIS A 231 -6.38 -5.56 -5.72
N TYR A 232 -6.76 -6.74 -5.25
CA TYR A 232 -8.11 -7.26 -5.38
C TYR A 232 -8.49 -7.97 -4.09
N GLU A 233 -9.79 -8.17 -3.90
CA GLU A 233 -10.26 -8.94 -2.76
C GLU A 233 -9.98 -10.42 -3.06
N SER A 234 -9.02 -10.99 -2.35
CA SER A 234 -8.55 -12.38 -2.51
C SER A 234 -8.97 -13.31 -1.37
N VAL A 235 -9.82 -12.83 -0.44
CA VAL A 235 -10.25 -13.58 0.75
C VAL A 235 -11.63 -14.16 0.55
N ASN A 236 -12.56 -13.41 -0.03
CA ASN A 236 -13.92 -13.83 -0.29
C ASN A 236 -14.16 -14.20 -1.76
N ARG A 237 -13.52 -13.52 -2.71
CA ARG A 237 -13.78 -13.72 -4.14
C ARG A 237 -12.84 -14.73 -4.79
N ALA A 238 -13.41 -15.61 -5.60
CA ALA A 238 -12.67 -16.64 -6.32
C ALA A 238 -11.94 -16.08 -7.56
N TRP A 239 -10.82 -16.71 -7.92
CA TRP A 239 -9.99 -16.31 -9.06
C TRP A 239 -10.70 -16.39 -10.42
N ASN A 240 -11.75 -17.20 -10.50
CA ASN A 240 -12.56 -17.41 -11.69
C ASN A 240 -13.81 -16.52 -11.76
N GLU A 241 -14.02 -15.63 -10.79
CA GLU A 241 -15.11 -14.67 -10.85
C GLU A 241 -14.87 -13.64 -11.95
N THR A 242 -15.91 -13.38 -12.75
CA THR A 242 -15.89 -12.36 -13.81
C THR A 242 -15.42 -11.00 -13.30
N SER A 243 -15.88 -10.58 -12.12
CA SER A 243 -15.53 -9.27 -11.54
C SER A 243 -14.04 -9.17 -11.20
N VAL A 244 -13.44 -10.24 -10.68
CA VAL A 244 -12.01 -10.30 -10.36
C VAL A 244 -11.15 -10.26 -11.62
N GLN A 245 -11.58 -10.95 -12.69
CA GLN A 245 -10.89 -10.94 -13.98
C GLN A 245 -10.98 -9.57 -14.68
N GLU A 246 -12.15 -8.92 -14.60
CA GLU A 246 -12.35 -7.57 -15.16
C GLU A 246 -11.53 -6.52 -14.40
N GLU A 247 -11.45 -6.62 -13.07
CA GLU A 247 -10.58 -5.77 -12.25
C GLU A 247 -9.10 -5.95 -12.61
N PHE A 248 -8.66 -7.19 -12.82
CA PHE A 248 -7.31 -7.49 -13.29
C PHE A 248 -7.02 -6.84 -14.64
N CYS A 249 -7.88 -7.06 -15.62
CA CYS A 249 -7.70 -6.50 -16.96
C CYS A 249 -7.72 -4.97 -16.94
N ALA A 250 -8.64 -4.35 -16.19
CA ALA A 250 -8.69 -2.91 -16.05
C ALA A 250 -7.38 -2.34 -15.49
N ALA A 251 -6.80 -2.97 -14.45
CA ALA A 251 -5.53 -2.56 -13.87
C ALA A 251 -4.35 -2.77 -14.83
N ALA A 252 -4.28 -3.93 -15.49
CA ALA A 252 -3.20 -4.27 -16.41
C ALA A 252 -3.18 -3.37 -17.66
N LEU A 253 -4.36 -3.04 -18.21
CA LEU A 253 -4.49 -2.15 -19.37
C LEU A 253 -4.11 -0.70 -19.06
N GLN A 254 -4.26 -0.24 -17.81
CA GLN A 254 -3.77 1.08 -17.40
C GLN A 254 -2.24 1.21 -17.39
N MET A 255 -1.54 0.08 -17.30
CA MET A 255 -0.08 0.01 -17.35
C MET A 255 0.44 -0.17 -18.79
N SER A 256 -0.44 -0.53 -19.72
CA SER A 256 -0.13 -0.77 -21.12
C SER A 256 -0.27 0.52 -21.96
N PRO A 257 0.23 0.56 -23.20
CA PRO A 257 0.01 1.68 -24.11
C PRO A 257 -1.47 2.05 -24.26
N ALA A 258 -1.77 3.35 -24.35
CA ALA A 258 -3.14 3.85 -24.37
C ALA A 258 -3.96 3.29 -25.56
N CYS A 259 -5.24 2.98 -25.31
CA CYS A 259 -6.24 2.55 -26.30
C CYS A 259 -6.11 1.11 -26.85
N SER A 260 -5.64 0.16 -26.04
CA SER A 260 -5.58 -1.27 -26.38
C SER A 260 -6.50 -2.12 -25.48
N GLN A 261 -7.02 -3.24 -25.99
CA GLN A 261 -7.59 -4.34 -25.18
C GLN A 261 -6.56 -5.43 -24.86
N THR A 262 -5.32 -5.21 -25.30
CA THR A 262 -4.17 -6.08 -25.14
C THR A 262 -3.26 -5.51 -24.07
N VAL A 263 -2.98 -6.31 -23.04
CA VAL A 263 -1.95 -6.04 -22.03
C VAL A 263 -0.61 -6.25 -22.70
N ASP A 264 0.17 -5.19 -22.87
CA ASP A 264 1.37 -5.22 -23.70
C ASP A 264 2.43 -4.22 -23.22
N ASN A 265 3.71 -4.49 -23.54
CA ASN A 265 4.86 -3.69 -23.08
C ASN A 265 4.86 -3.47 -21.54
N VAL A 266 4.60 -4.56 -20.80
CA VAL A 266 4.59 -4.57 -19.32
C VAL A 266 5.32 -5.80 -18.79
N MET A 267 5.90 -5.66 -17.60
CA MET A 267 6.27 -6.82 -16.80
C MET A 267 5.13 -7.16 -15.85
N LEU A 268 4.51 -8.33 -16.05
CA LEU A 268 3.45 -8.85 -15.22
C LEU A 268 4.04 -9.79 -14.17
N VAL A 269 4.00 -9.40 -12.90
CA VAL A 269 4.45 -10.25 -11.77
C VAL A 269 3.23 -10.75 -11.00
N THR A 270 3.05 -12.07 -10.94
CA THR A 270 1.91 -12.70 -10.26
C THR A 270 2.35 -13.66 -9.18
N PHE A 271 1.73 -13.56 -8.01
CA PHE A 271 2.01 -14.42 -6.86
C PHE A 271 0.78 -15.23 -6.43
N SER A 272 0.99 -16.49 -6.06
CA SER A 272 -0.04 -17.36 -5.50
C SER A 272 -1.30 -17.38 -6.39
N MET A 273 -2.49 -17.18 -5.81
CA MET A 273 -3.77 -17.11 -6.54
C MET A 273 -3.78 -16.08 -7.69
N GLY A 274 -2.96 -15.02 -7.62
CA GLY A 274 -2.85 -14.04 -8.71
C GLY A 274 -2.44 -14.63 -10.06
N ASN A 275 -1.73 -15.77 -10.06
CA ASN A 275 -1.39 -16.49 -11.29
C ASN A 275 -2.64 -17.01 -11.99
N LEU A 276 -3.58 -17.59 -11.23
CA LEU A 276 -4.84 -18.09 -11.76
C LEU A 276 -5.75 -16.94 -12.19
N VAL A 277 -5.79 -15.83 -11.44
CA VAL A 277 -6.54 -14.64 -11.83
C VAL A 277 -6.10 -14.13 -13.20
N ALA A 278 -4.80 -13.88 -13.37
CA ALA A 278 -4.25 -13.38 -14.63
C ALA A 278 -4.48 -14.37 -15.79
N ALA A 279 -4.11 -15.63 -15.58
CA ALA A 279 -4.26 -16.67 -16.60
C ALA A 279 -5.72 -16.85 -17.03
N SER A 280 -6.65 -16.75 -16.10
CA SER A 280 -8.07 -16.98 -16.37
C SER A 280 -8.73 -15.78 -17.02
N ALA A 281 -8.33 -14.56 -16.68
CA ALA A 281 -8.77 -13.35 -17.35
C ALA A 281 -8.39 -13.34 -18.83
N PHE A 282 -7.17 -13.81 -19.15
CA PHE A 282 -6.74 -14.01 -20.54
C PHE A 282 -7.46 -15.20 -21.20
N ALA A 283 -7.68 -16.31 -20.48
CA ALA A 283 -8.36 -17.48 -21.04
C ALA A 283 -9.85 -17.25 -21.34
N SER A 284 -10.49 -16.29 -20.65
CA SER A 284 -11.89 -15.91 -20.82
C SER A 284 -12.08 -14.64 -21.67
N ASP A 285 -11.02 -14.20 -22.36
CA ASP A 285 -11.00 -13.03 -23.25
C ASP A 285 -11.45 -11.72 -22.58
N LYS A 286 -11.24 -11.56 -21.27
CA LYS A 286 -11.49 -10.28 -20.58
C LYS A 286 -10.51 -9.20 -21.01
N CYS A 287 -9.29 -9.61 -21.34
CA CYS A 287 -8.28 -8.85 -22.04
C CYS A 287 -7.34 -9.83 -22.75
N GLN A 288 -6.52 -9.33 -23.67
CA GLN A 288 -5.57 -10.16 -24.42
C GLN A 288 -4.17 -10.05 -23.81
N LEU A 289 -3.41 -11.13 -23.84
CA LEU A 289 -1.99 -11.12 -23.50
C LEU A 289 -1.18 -10.77 -24.77
N GLY A 290 -0.45 -9.66 -24.72
CA GLY A 290 0.43 -9.20 -25.79
C GLY A 290 1.73 -9.99 -25.87
N GLU A 291 2.43 -9.87 -27.00
CA GLU A 291 3.70 -10.56 -27.25
C GLU A 291 4.87 -9.91 -26.48
N ASP A 292 4.80 -8.60 -26.17
CA ASP A 292 5.84 -7.87 -25.44
C ASP A 292 5.59 -7.84 -23.92
N VAL A 293 4.91 -8.87 -23.38
CA VAL A 293 4.74 -9.06 -21.94
C VAL A 293 5.80 -9.99 -21.38
N THR A 294 6.54 -9.52 -20.38
CA THR A 294 7.35 -10.41 -19.53
C THR A 294 6.51 -10.86 -18.35
N TRP A 295 6.07 -12.12 -18.35
CA TRP A 295 5.26 -12.66 -17.26
C TRP A 295 6.11 -13.50 -16.30
N VAL A 296 6.25 -12.99 -15.07
CA VAL A 296 6.92 -13.64 -13.94
C VAL A 296 5.87 -14.30 -13.04
N SER A 297 5.81 -15.63 -13.06
CA SER A 297 4.89 -16.45 -12.28
C SER A 297 5.53 -16.97 -10.99
N ILE A 298 4.97 -16.66 -9.84
CA ILE A 298 5.56 -17.00 -8.53
C ILE A 298 4.57 -17.80 -7.71
N ALA A 299 4.99 -19.00 -7.28
CA ALA A 299 4.24 -19.88 -6.37
C ALA A 299 2.77 -20.10 -6.76
N GLY A 300 2.48 -20.19 -8.07
CA GLY A 300 1.11 -20.30 -8.58
C GLY A 300 0.48 -21.67 -8.31
N PRO A 301 -0.71 -21.77 -7.69
CA PRO A 301 -1.41 -23.04 -7.50
C PRO A 301 -2.14 -23.46 -8.77
N MET A 302 -1.43 -23.70 -9.87
CA MET A 302 -2.04 -23.89 -11.19
C MET A 302 -2.84 -25.19 -11.33
N GLN A 303 -2.65 -26.15 -10.42
CA GLN A 303 -3.49 -27.34 -10.24
C GLN A 303 -4.21 -27.35 -8.87
N GLY A 304 -4.34 -26.17 -8.25
CA GLY A 304 -4.86 -26.01 -6.89
C GLY A 304 -3.86 -26.39 -5.80
N SER A 305 -4.37 -26.50 -4.58
CA SER A 305 -3.63 -26.72 -3.35
C SER A 305 -4.36 -27.69 -2.43
N PRO A 306 -3.67 -28.70 -1.88
CA PRO A 306 -4.19 -29.54 -0.81
C PRO A 306 -4.57 -28.76 0.47
N ALA A 307 -4.01 -27.58 0.68
CA ALA A 307 -4.38 -26.73 1.83
C ALA A 307 -5.83 -26.25 1.73
N GLY A 308 -6.34 -26.01 0.52
CA GLY A 308 -7.76 -25.69 0.30
C GLY A 308 -8.68 -26.87 0.66
N ASN A 309 -8.27 -28.10 0.33
CA ASN A 309 -8.99 -29.30 0.72
C ASN A 309 -9.01 -29.47 2.24
N LEU A 310 -7.84 -29.32 2.89
CA LEU A 310 -7.72 -29.40 4.34
C LEU A 310 -8.60 -28.35 5.05
N LEU A 311 -8.67 -27.13 4.54
CA LEU A 311 -9.52 -26.08 5.10
C LEU A 311 -11.01 -26.46 5.04
N GLU A 312 -11.48 -26.97 3.90
CA GLU A 312 -12.85 -27.46 3.73
C GLU A 312 -13.17 -28.59 4.73
N ASP A 313 -12.32 -29.61 4.79
CA ASP A 313 -12.48 -30.76 5.70
C ASP A 313 -12.51 -30.31 7.18
N LYS A 314 -11.61 -29.40 7.56
CA LYS A 314 -11.51 -28.91 8.94
C LYS A 314 -12.68 -28.02 9.34
N CYS A 315 -13.19 -27.19 8.43
CA CYS A 315 -14.38 -26.39 8.69
C CYS A 315 -15.67 -27.23 8.73
N ALA A 316 -15.75 -28.31 7.93
CA ALA A 316 -16.87 -29.25 7.98
C ALA A 316 -16.89 -30.09 9.27
N ALA A 317 -15.72 -30.36 9.86
CA ALA A 317 -15.57 -31.15 11.07
C ALA A 317 -15.73 -30.36 12.39
N SER A 318 -15.85 -29.02 12.35
CA SER A 318 -15.83 -28.17 13.54
C SER A 318 -17.20 -27.62 13.96
N ASP A 319 -17.71 -28.05 15.12
CA ASP A 319 -18.83 -27.40 15.82
C ASP A 319 -18.38 -26.24 16.75
N SER A 320 -17.08 -26.09 17.02
CA SER A 320 -16.55 -24.94 17.78
C SER A 320 -15.05 -24.78 17.56
N GLY A 321 -14.59 -23.54 17.31
CA GLY A 321 -13.20 -23.17 16.99
C GLY A 321 -12.17 -23.33 18.13
N SER A 322 -12.17 -24.48 18.82
CA SER A 322 -11.35 -24.77 20.00
C SER A 322 -10.12 -25.65 19.73
N ASP A 323 -9.96 -26.21 18.52
CA ASP A 323 -8.74 -26.94 18.14
C ASP A 323 -7.60 -25.96 17.84
N GLY A 324 -6.51 -26.02 18.61
CA GLY A 324 -5.31 -25.19 18.40
C GLY A 324 -4.69 -25.36 17.00
N THR A 325 -4.96 -26.51 16.38
CA THR A 325 -4.56 -26.84 15.01
C THR A 325 -5.38 -26.06 13.98
N LEU A 326 -6.69 -25.93 14.21
CA LEU A 326 -7.58 -25.12 13.38
C LEU A 326 -7.18 -23.63 13.45
N LYS A 327 -6.78 -23.12 14.62
CA LYS A 327 -6.31 -21.73 14.76
C LYS A 327 -5.11 -21.40 13.85
N SER A 328 -4.17 -22.32 13.67
CA SER A 328 -3.01 -22.09 12.79
C SER A 328 -3.41 -21.99 11.32
N ILE A 329 -4.39 -22.81 10.90
CA ILE A 329 -4.95 -22.78 9.54
C ILE A 329 -5.80 -21.52 9.34
N LEU A 330 -6.67 -21.18 10.29
CA LEU A 330 -7.54 -20.00 10.22
C LEU A 330 -6.78 -18.68 10.29
N ASN A 331 -5.64 -18.64 10.99
CA ASN A 331 -4.76 -17.48 10.99
C ASN A 331 -4.12 -17.25 9.60
N LEU A 332 -3.99 -18.29 8.77
CA LEU A 332 -3.36 -18.20 7.46
C LEU A 332 -4.38 -18.02 6.31
N PHE A 333 -5.54 -18.67 6.37
CA PHE A 333 -6.56 -18.67 5.31
C PHE A 333 -7.89 -18.02 5.71
N GLY A 334 -8.00 -17.42 6.90
CA GLY A 334 -9.25 -16.79 7.35
C GLY A 334 -10.25 -17.77 7.96
N LYS A 335 -11.41 -17.23 8.38
CA LYS A 335 -12.40 -17.87 9.25
C LYS A 335 -13.21 -18.96 8.52
N CYS A 336 -13.75 -19.93 9.27
CA CYS A 336 -14.82 -20.80 8.77
C CYS A 336 -16.17 -20.03 8.72
N PRO A 337 -17.08 -20.36 7.79
CA PRO A 337 -16.94 -21.34 6.71
C PRO A 337 -15.92 -20.88 5.64
N PRO A 338 -15.28 -21.79 4.91
CA PRO A 338 -14.35 -21.44 3.84
C PRO A 338 -15.08 -20.60 2.79
N THR A 339 -14.43 -19.53 2.36
CA THR A 339 -14.97 -18.63 1.34
C THR A 339 -14.81 -19.24 -0.07
N PRO A 340 -15.52 -18.68 -1.08
CA PRO A 340 -15.32 -19.07 -2.47
C PRO A 340 -13.85 -19.01 -2.93
N ALA A 341 -13.08 -18.02 -2.47
CA ALA A 341 -11.65 -17.89 -2.78
C ALA A 341 -10.87 -19.19 -2.52
N TYR A 342 -10.99 -19.75 -1.31
CA TYR A 342 -10.23 -20.94 -0.93
C TYR A 342 -10.87 -22.24 -1.43
N LEU A 343 -12.21 -22.30 -1.55
CA LEU A 343 -12.90 -23.46 -2.14
C LEU A 343 -12.53 -23.66 -3.61
N ASN A 344 -12.28 -22.58 -4.36
CA ASN A 344 -11.84 -22.65 -5.75
C ASN A 344 -10.32 -22.90 -5.89
N LEU A 345 -9.58 -22.96 -4.78
CA LEU A 345 -8.16 -23.30 -4.75
C LEU A 345 -7.90 -24.77 -4.36
N LYS A 346 -8.94 -25.57 -4.13
CA LYS A 346 -8.78 -27.02 -3.91
C LYS A 346 -8.07 -27.69 -5.08
N THR A 347 -7.43 -28.82 -4.82
CA THR A 347 -6.73 -29.57 -5.87
C THR A 347 -7.64 -29.87 -7.05
N GLN A 348 -7.12 -29.72 -8.28
CA GLN A 348 -7.89 -29.87 -9.51
C GLN A 348 -8.60 -31.23 -9.59
N ALA A 349 -7.99 -32.30 -9.06
CA ALA A 349 -8.58 -33.63 -9.03
C ALA A 349 -9.80 -33.76 -8.08
N SER A 350 -9.98 -32.83 -7.14
CA SER A 350 -11.02 -32.86 -6.11
C SER A 350 -12.21 -31.94 -6.38
N VAL A 351 -12.16 -31.14 -7.45
CA VAL A 351 -13.22 -30.20 -7.83
C VAL A 351 -14.05 -30.73 -9.00
N ASP A 352 -15.18 -30.11 -9.26
CA ASP A 352 -16.06 -30.50 -10.36
C ASP A 352 -15.43 -30.30 -11.74
N VAL A 353 -16.06 -30.90 -12.76
CA VAL A 353 -15.58 -30.86 -14.15
C VAL A 353 -15.53 -29.44 -14.72
N SER A 354 -16.37 -28.52 -14.24
CA SER A 354 -16.37 -27.12 -14.69
C SER A 354 -15.10 -26.42 -14.23
N LEU A 355 -14.78 -26.52 -12.93
CA LEU A 355 -13.58 -25.91 -12.37
C LEU A 355 -12.30 -26.59 -12.88
N GLN A 356 -12.33 -27.91 -13.13
CA GLN A 356 -11.23 -28.62 -13.78
C GLN A 356 -10.88 -28.05 -15.16
N LYS A 357 -11.90 -27.71 -15.97
CA LYS A 357 -11.69 -27.08 -17.29
C LYS A 357 -11.11 -25.68 -17.17
N GLN A 358 -11.53 -24.91 -16.18
CA GLN A 358 -10.99 -23.57 -15.94
C GLN A 358 -9.52 -23.63 -15.52
N PHE A 359 -9.14 -24.56 -14.65
CA PHE A 359 -7.72 -24.84 -14.33
C PHE A 359 -6.92 -25.19 -15.59
N ALA A 360 -7.43 -26.08 -16.43
CA ALA A 360 -6.75 -26.47 -17.67
C ALA A 360 -6.57 -25.29 -18.64
N ALA A 361 -7.58 -24.43 -18.78
CA ALA A 361 -7.51 -23.22 -19.61
C ALA A 361 -6.48 -22.22 -19.07
N ALA A 362 -6.46 -21.98 -17.75
CA ALA A 362 -5.47 -21.15 -17.08
C ALA A 362 -4.04 -21.71 -17.24
N GLN A 363 -3.86 -23.03 -17.13
CA GLN A 363 -2.58 -23.70 -17.36
C GLN A 363 -2.08 -23.50 -18.79
N ASP A 364 -2.95 -23.64 -19.80
CA ASP A 364 -2.56 -23.46 -21.20
C ASP A 364 -2.13 -22.03 -21.49
N VAL A 365 -2.88 -21.03 -21.00
CA VAL A 365 -2.50 -19.62 -21.12
C VAL A 365 -1.16 -19.36 -20.43
N ARG A 366 -1.00 -19.78 -19.17
CA ARG A 366 0.24 -19.56 -18.44
C ARG A 366 1.41 -20.22 -19.16
N ARG A 367 1.26 -21.46 -19.63
CA ARG A 367 2.30 -22.18 -20.36
C ARG A 367 2.78 -21.43 -21.61
N ARG A 368 1.86 -20.78 -22.33
CA ARG A 368 2.19 -20.02 -23.55
C ARG A 368 2.76 -18.63 -23.25
N GLY A 369 2.35 -18.01 -22.15
CA GLY A 369 2.67 -16.61 -21.84
C GLY A 369 3.77 -16.40 -20.80
N VAL A 370 4.04 -17.38 -19.94
CA VAL A 370 4.99 -17.22 -18.84
C VAL A 370 6.42 -17.20 -19.36
N THR A 371 7.17 -16.19 -18.95
CA THR A 371 8.58 -16.03 -19.31
C THR A 371 9.47 -16.62 -18.23
N LYS A 372 9.08 -16.50 -16.96
CA LYS A 372 9.91 -16.84 -15.79
C LYS A 372 9.04 -17.38 -14.68
N THR A 373 9.50 -18.42 -13.98
CA THR A 373 8.72 -19.06 -12.91
C THR A 373 9.56 -19.30 -11.65
N MET A 374 9.08 -18.90 -10.49
CA MET A 374 9.65 -19.31 -9.19
C MET A 374 8.69 -20.24 -8.46
N CYS A 375 9.20 -21.39 -8.01
CA CYS A 375 8.47 -22.32 -7.16
C CYS A 375 9.24 -22.58 -5.86
N GLY A 376 8.57 -22.36 -4.73
CA GLY A 376 9.08 -22.72 -3.41
C GLY A 376 8.98 -24.23 -3.17
N VAL A 377 9.95 -24.80 -2.47
CA VAL A 377 10.00 -26.25 -2.21
C VAL A 377 10.26 -26.64 -0.76
N LYS A 378 10.26 -25.65 0.16
CA LYS A 378 10.53 -25.89 1.57
C LYS A 378 9.62 -25.07 2.47
N SER A 379 8.61 -25.71 3.06
CA SER A 379 7.62 -25.07 3.95
C SER A 379 8.18 -24.31 5.15
N SER A 380 9.33 -24.73 5.69
CA SER A 380 10.02 -23.99 6.77
C SER A 380 10.72 -22.72 6.27
N GLY A 381 11.10 -22.68 4.99
CA GLY A 381 11.60 -21.48 4.32
C GLY A 381 12.87 -20.85 4.87
N LEU A 382 12.93 -19.53 4.82
CA LEU A 382 13.91 -18.67 5.49
C LEU A 382 13.68 -18.67 7.01
N ALA A 383 14.67 -18.22 7.78
CA ALA A 383 14.57 -18.19 9.25
C ALA A 383 13.67 -17.03 9.70
N THR A 384 12.35 -17.20 9.55
CA THR A 384 11.32 -16.19 9.84
C THR A 384 10.22 -16.78 10.72
N THR A 385 9.42 -15.93 11.36
CA THR A 385 8.34 -16.36 12.27
C THR A 385 7.24 -17.14 11.56
N ASP A 386 7.01 -16.85 10.27
CA ASP A 386 5.92 -17.45 9.49
C ASP A 386 6.24 -18.88 9.03
N GLY A 387 7.53 -19.23 8.95
CA GLY A 387 7.98 -20.57 8.53
C GLY A 387 7.49 -21.69 9.44
N VAL A 388 7.23 -21.41 10.72
CA VAL A 388 6.67 -22.41 11.66
C VAL A 388 5.23 -22.75 11.30
N GLY A 389 4.39 -21.74 11.04
CA GLY A 389 2.99 -21.95 10.67
C GLY A 389 2.85 -22.69 9.35
N LEU A 390 3.66 -22.31 8.36
CA LEU A 390 3.68 -22.97 7.04
C LEU A 390 4.22 -24.40 7.09
N ALA A 391 5.18 -24.68 7.97
CA ALA A 391 5.66 -26.04 8.19
C ALA A 391 4.57 -26.95 8.78
N ILE A 392 3.83 -26.46 9.79
CA ILE A 392 2.70 -27.19 10.40
C ILE A 392 1.61 -27.42 9.35
N LEU A 393 1.17 -26.37 8.66
CA LEU A 393 0.16 -26.49 7.61
C LEU A 393 0.59 -27.49 6.53
N GLY A 394 1.83 -27.36 6.04
CA GLY A 394 2.38 -28.24 5.02
C GLY A 394 2.33 -29.71 5.44
N SER A 395 2.72 -30.01 6.68
CA SER A 395 2.69 -31.38 7.22
C SER A 395 1.29 -31.99 7.32
N MET A 396 0.24 -31.16 7.39
CA MET A 396 -1.14 -31.61 7.48
C MET A 396 -1.79 -31.73 6.10
N ALA A 397 -1.47 -30.81 5.19
CA ALA A 397 -2.11 -30.72 3.88
C ALA A 397 -1.46 -31.65 2.86
N PHE A 398 -0.16 -31.90 2.97
CA PHE A 398 0.61 -32.67 2.00
C PHE A 398 1.00 -34.03 2.55
N LYS A 399 1.12 -35.02 1.67
CA LYS A 399 1.63 -36.35 2.03
C LYS A 399 3.12 -36.28 2.35
N ASP A 400 3.59 -37.15 3.23
CA ASP A 400 5.01 -37.28 3.55
C ASP A 400 5.87 -37.41 2.29
N GLY A 401 7.00 -36.71 2.26
CA GLY A 401 7.92 -36.69 1.12
C GLY A 401 7.48 -35.81 -0.06
N SER A 402 6.31 -35.16 -0.01
CA SER A 402 5.92 -34.18 -1.03
C SER A 402 6.84 -32.97 -1.01
N VAL A 403 7.09 -32.39 -2.19
CA VAL A 403 7.87 -31.18 -2.36
C VAL A 403 6.92 -29.98 -2.47
N HIS A 404 6.96 -29.06 -1.50
CA HIS A 404 6.00 -27.95 -1.42
C HIS A 404 6.54 -26.77 -0.62
N ASP A 405 5.96 -25.59 -0.84
CA ASP A 405 6.29 -24.36 -0.13
C ASP A 405 5.48 -24.14 1.18
N GLY A 406 4.63 -25.11 1.53
CA GLY A 406 3.73 -25.08 2.70
C GLY A 406 2.27 -24.81 2.33
N VAL A 407 2.02 -24.21 1.16
CA VAL A 407 0.68 -23.95 0.63
C VAL A 407 0.50 -24.61 -0.74
N VAL A 408 1.50 -24.57 -1.60
CA VAL A 408 1.44 -25.05 -2.99
C VAL A 408 2.51 -26.12 -3.20
N GLY A 409 2.10 -27.21 -3.85
CA GLY A 409 3.01 -28.28 -4.25
C GLY A 409 3.84 -27.88 -5.46
N PHE A 410 5.09 -28.33 -5.54
CA PHE A 410 5.99 -28.04 -6.66
C PHE A 410 5.34 -28.40 -8.00
N GLU A 411 4.72 -29.58 -8.12
CA GLU A 411 4.03 -30.03 -9.33
C GLU A 411 2.91 -29.07 -9.79
N SER A 412 2.14 -28.53 -8.84
CA SER A 412 1.09 -27.54 -9.13
C SER A 412 1.71 -26.22 -9.60
N CYS A 413 2.84 -25.81 -9.03
CA CYS A 413 3.54 -24.59 -9.43
C CYS A 413 4.30 -24.72 -10.76
N SER A 414 4.92 -25.86 -11.03
CA SER A 414 5.74 -26.11 -12.21
C SER A 414 4.95 -26.64 -13.42
N VAL A 415 3.65 -26.91 -13.28
CA VAL A 415 2.86 -27.51 -14.37
C VAL A 415 3.03 -26.75 -15.70
N GLY A 416 3.41 -27.48 -16.74
CA GLY A 416 3.63 -26.94 -18.08
C GLY A 416 4.90 -26.08 -18.23
N VAL A 417 5.79 -26.05 -17.24
CA VAL A 417 7.04 -25.29 -17.24
C VAL A 417 8.19 -26.23 -16.84
N ASP A 418 9.27 -26.23 -17.62
CA ASP A 418 10.46 -27.07 -17.38
C ASP A 418 11.72 -26.23 -17.14
N GLY A 419 12.87 -26.89 -16.93
CA GLY A 419 14.17 -26.21 -16.87
C GLY A 419 14.42 -25.43 -15.57
N PHE A 420 13.91 -25.93 -14.45
CA PHE A 420 14.12 -25.31 -13.14
C PHE A 420 15.56 -25.48 -12.63
N ALA A 421 16.21 -24.37 -12.30
CA ALA A 421 17.50 -24.33 -11.63
C ALA A 421 17.32 -24.09 -10.12
N THR A 422 18.28 -24.53 -9.32
CA THR A 422 18.34 -24.23 -7.87
C THR A 422 19.34 -23.12 -7.56
N ASP A 423 19.98 -22.53 -8.56
CA ASP A 423 20.84 -21.35 -8.41
C ASP A 423 20.11 -20.14 -8.97
N ALA A 424 19.91 -19.12 -8.13
CA ALA A 424 19.25 -17.86 -8.48
C ALA A 424 19.87 -17.14 -9.69
N ASN A 425 21.12 -17.46 -10.08
CA ASN A 425 21.78 -16.85 -11.24
C ASN A 425 21.66 -17.70 -12.52
N ALA A 426 21.12 -18.93 -12.43
CA ALA A 426 21.33 -19.95 -13.45
C ALA A 426 20.12 -20.21 -14.37
N GLY A 427 19.01 -19.48 -14.25
CA GLY A 427 17.88 -19.70 -15.16
C GLY A 427 16.65 -18.84 -14.94
N ALA A 428 15.79 -18.84 -15.96
CA ALA A 428 14.47 -18.19 -15.94
C ALA A 428 13.48 -18.87 -14.99
N ASN A 429 13.65 -20.18 -14.73
CA ASN A 429 12.79 -20.95 -13.85
C ASN A 429 13.59 -21.39 -12.62
N TYR A 430 13.11 -21.07 -11.42
CA TYR A 430 13.84 -21.18 -10.18
C TYR A 430 13.11 -22.01 -9.13
N LYS A 431 13.76 -23.09 -8.71
CA LYS A 431 13.30 -24.02 -7.68
C LYS A 431 13.97 -23.63 -6.37
N ALA A 432 13.27 -22.78 -5.62
CA ALA A 432 13.79 -22.13 -4.44
C ALA A 432 13.46 -22.93 -3.17
N SER A 433 14.47 -23.24 -2.35
CA SER A 433 14.31 -23.83 -1.02
C SER A 433 13.80 -22.81 0.02
N ILE A 434 12.66 -22.20 -0.28
CA ILE A 434 11.97 -21.20 0.54
C ILE A 434 10.47 -21.54 0.66
N ASN A 435 9.78 -20.90 1.62
CA ASN A 435 8.35 -21.14 1.86
C ASN A 435 7.46 -20.23 0.98
N HIS A 436 6.15 -20.44 1.03
CA HIS A 436 5.19 -19.71 0.18
C HIS A 436 5.32 -18.19 0.31
N LEU A 437 5.47 -17.68 1.53
CA LEU A 437 5.55 -16.24 1.79
C LEU A 437 6.92 -15.65 1.45
N ASP A 438 7.99 -16.42 1.60
CA ASP A 438 9.33 -16.00 1.19
C ASP A 438 9.43 -15.79 -0.33
N THR A 439 8.68 -16.59 -1.13
CA THR A 439 8.68 -16.43 -2.59
C THR A 439 8.13 -15.07 -3.04
N SER A 440 7.35 -14.40 -2.20
CA SER A 440 6.85 -13.05 -2.49
C SER A 440 7.84 -11.95 -2.09
N PHE A 441 9.12 -12.27 -1.89
CA PHE A 441 10.21 -11.34 -1.60
C PHE A 441 10.14 -10.62 -0.25
N ARG A 442 9.05 -10.74 0.51
CA ARG A 442 8.80 -9.99 1.75
C ARG A 442 9.87 -10.18 2.84
N ASN A 443 10.57 -11.32 2.79
CA ASN A 443 11.63 -11.67 3.75
C ASN A 443 13.04 -11.50 3.17
N GLY A 444 13.15 -10.96 1.95
CA GLY A 444 14.42 -10.78 1.25
C GLY A 444 15.12 -12.10 0.92
N ASP A 445 16.44 -12.01 0.79
CA ASP A 445 17.31 -13.14 0.49
C ASP A 445 17.83 -13.83 1.77
N GLY A 446 17.78 -15.17 1.78
CA GLY A 446 18.40 -15.98 2.82
C GLY A 446 19.90 -15.79 2.88
N TRP A 447 20.53 -15.88 4.05
CA TRP A 447 21.96 -15.60 4.20
C TRP A 447 22.89 -16.57 3.45
N TRP A 448 22.48 -17.81 3.25
CA TRP A 448 23.25 -18.86 2.57
C TRP A 448 22.37 -19.67 1.61
N GLY A 449 23.01 -20.39 0.68
CA GLY A 449 22.34 -21.18 -0.35
C GLY A 449 21.95 -20.32 -1.56
N ALA A 450 22.33 -20.76 -2.76
CA ALA A 450 21.92 -20.11 -4.01
C ALA A 450 20.44 -20.36 -4.33
N ASP A 451 19.85 -21.36 -3.67
CA ASP A 451 18.45 -21.78 -3.71
C ASP A 451 17.56 -21.02 -2.72
N ARG A 452 18.11 -20.01 -2.02
CA ARG A 452 17.39 -19.22 -1.00
C ARG A 452 17.43 -17.72 -1.27
N LYS A 453 17.58 -17.35 -2.54
CA LYS A 453 17.78 -15.97 -3.00
C LYS A 453 16.64 -15.47 -3.93
N PRO A 454 15.40 -15.30 -3.45
CA PRO A 454 14.29 -14.88 -4.30
C PRO A 454 14.48 -13.49 -4.91
N VAL A 455 15.02 -12.51 -4.16
CA VAL A 455 15.25 -11.15 -4.66
C VAL A 455 16.35 -11.15 -5.71
N LYS A 456 17.49 -11.79 -5.42
CA LYS A 456 18.57 -11.91 -6.40
C LYS A 456 18.12 -12.61 -7.68
N TRP A 457 17.32 -13.68 -7.57
CA TRP A 457 16.78 -14.33 -8.75
C TRP A 457 15.94 -13.36 -9.57
N PHE A 458 15.08 -12.56 -8.92
CA PHE A 458 14.26 -11.58 -9.61
C PHE A 458 15.13 -10.54 -10.32
N GLU A 459 16.15 -9.98 -9.67
CA GLU A 459 17.08 -9.03 -10.29
C GLU A 459 17.80 -9.62 -11.51
N CYS A 460 18.23 -10.89 -11.44
CA CYS A 460 18.87 -11.59 -12.57
C CYS A 460 17.88 -12.00 -13.66
N ALA A 461 16.60 -12.05 -13.32
CA ALA A 461 15.50 -12.34 -14.22
C ALA A 461 15.08 -11.09 -15.01
N LEU A 462 15.36 -9.87 -14.55
CA LEU A 462 15.11 -8.64 -15.32
C LEU A 462 16.13 -8.43 -16.43
#